data_AF-A0A4P8HND0-F1
#
_entry.id   AF-A0A4P8HND0-F1
#
_cell.length_a   1.000
_cell.length_b   1.000
_cell.length_c   1.000
_cell.angle_alpha   90.00
_cell.angle_beta   90.00
_cell.angle_gamma   90.00
#
_symmetry.space_group_name_H-M   'P 1'
#
loop_
_entity.id
_entity.type
_entity.pdbx_description
1 polymer ?
#
loop_
_entity_poly.entity_id
_entity_poly.type
_entity_poly.pdbx_seq_one_letter_code
_entity_poly.pdbx_strand_id
1 'polypeptide(L)'
;MNESIDREFDAISQKLINACADPTFGEDRLEPLYVQFLEFLSRNEESRQQLVARILQTMKKYRTAREVKGRLLPGTAIAYAMHELRWPEIYDFAEAENREYYVKRMETLMSNLIDAYSDDWEDRFFYERFQ
;
A
#
# COMPACT_ATOMS: atom_id res chain seq x y z
N MET A 1 4.02 -15.18 -19.01
CA MET A 1 3.20 -13.98 -18.74
C MET A 1 3.52 -13.38 -17.37
N ASN A 2 3.64 -14.21 -16.32
CA ASN A 2 3.85 -13.77 -14.92
C ASN A 2 5.12 -12.94 -14.67
N GLU A 3 6.23 -13.17 -15.37
CA GLU A 3 7.49 -12.41 -15.18
C GLU A 3 7.37 -10.92 -15.53
N SER A 4 6.42 -10.54 -16.38
CA SER A 4 6.24 -9.13 -16.77
C SER A 4 5.58 -8.32 -15.65
N ILE A 5 4.63 -8.94 -14.94
CA ILE A 5 3.83 -8.29 -13.89
C ILE A 5 4.69 -8.08 -12.63
N ASP A 6 5.50 -9.06 -12.25
CA ASP A 6 6.39 -8.93 -11.09
C ASP A 6 7.41 -7.80 -11.30
N ARG A 7 8.00 -7.70 -12.50
CA ARG A 7 8.95 -6.63 -12.83
C ARG A 7 8.29 -5.25 -12.79
N GLU A 8 7.05 -5.15 -13.27
CA GLU A 8 6.32 -3.88 -13.24
C GLU A 8 5.89 -3.48 -11.83
N PHE A 9 5.42 -4.44 -11.02
CA PHE A 9 5.15 -4.24 -9.59
C PHE A 9 6.41 -3.72 -8.88
N ASP A 10 7.56 -4.34 -9.14
CA ASP A 10 8.83 -3.95 -8.53
C ASP A 10 9.28 -2.56 -8.99
N ALA A 11 9.11 -2.25 -10.28
CA ALA A 11 9.45 -0.93 -10.83
C ALA A 11 8.61 0.19 -10.22
N ILE A 12 7.29 0.01 -10.11
CA ILE A 12 6.39 1.00 -9.50
C ILE A 12 6.66 1.12 -8.00
N SER A 13 6.86 -0.02 -7.31
CA SER A 13 7.22 -0.02 -5.89
C SER A 13 8.52 0.73 -5.63
N GLN A 14 9.55 0.54 -6.46
CA GLN A 14 10.81 1.24 -6.33
C GLN A 14 10.69 2.75 -6.56
N LYS A 15 9.84 3.18 -7.49
CA LYS A 15 9.53 4.61 -7.71
C LYS A 15 8.91 5.23 -6.46
N LEU A 16 7.88 4.59 -5.89
CA LEU A 16 7.22 5.03 -4.66
C LEU A 16 8.18 5.08 -3.48
N ILE A 17 8.99 4.03 -3.31
CA ILE A 17 10.04 3.95 -2.28
C ILE A 17 11.02 5.11 -2.39
N ASN A 18 11.48 5.43 -3.60
CA ASN A 18 12.44 6.50 -3.81
C ASN A 18 11.82 7.87 -3.56
N ALA A 19 10.60 8.09 -4.03
CA ALA A 19 9.88 9.35 -3.86
C ALA A 19 9.60 9.63 -2.38
N CYS A 20 9.10 8.66 -1.61
CA CYS A 20 8.83 8.86 -0.18
C CYS A 20 10.08 9.02 0.68
N ALA A 21 11.26 8.63 0.17
CA ALA A 21 12.51 8.79 0.87
C ALA A 21 13.27 10.07 0.50
N ASP A 22 12.76 10.84 -0.47
CA ASP A 22 13.30 12.14 -0.84
C ASP A 22 12.59 13.22 -0.01
N PRO A 23 13.30 13.90 0.90
CA PRO A 23 12.70 14.93 1.75
C PRO A 23 12.28 16.19 0.98
N THR A 24 12.66 16.32 -0.30
CA THR A 24 12.23 17.41 -1.18
C THR A 24 10.94 17.07 -1.96
N PHE A 25 10.45 15.84 -1.83
CA PHE A 25 9.20 15.38 -2.44
C PHE A 25 8.02 15.68 -1.50
N GLY A 26 7.27 16.74 -1.81
CA GLY A 26 6.01 17.06 -1.11
C GLY A 26 4.87 16.09 -1.46
N GLU A 27 3.83 16.09 -0.64
CA GLU A 27 2.64 15.22 -0.79
C GLU A 27 1.98 15.37 -2.17
N ASP A 28 1.88 16.60 -2.70
CA ASP A 28 1.35 16.92 -4.04
C ASP A 28 2.04 16.14 -5.18
N ARG A 29 3.31 15.74 -4.98
CA ARG A 29 4.06 14.96 -5.98
C ARG A 29 3.96 13.46 -5.77
N LEU A 30 3.50 13.01 -4.60
CA LEU A 30 3.31 11.60 -4.28
C LEU A 30 1.98 11.07 -4.81
N GLU A 31 0.91 11.87 -4.79
CA GLU A 31 -0.42 11.43 -5.27
C GLU A 31 -0.39 10.87 -6.70
N PRO A 32 0.27 11.51 -7.70
CA PRO A 32 0.36 10.94 -9.04
C PRO A 32 1.02 9.55 -9.10
N LEU A 33 1.88 9.22 -8.14
CA LEU A 33 2.48 7.88 -8.03
C LEU A 33 1.53 6.88 -7.39
N TYR A 34 0.67 7.32 -6.45
CA TYR A 34 -0.39 6.49 -5.89
C TYR A 34 -1.45 6.16 -6.95
N VAL A 35 -1.82 7.14 -7.77
CA VAL A 35 -2.70 6.92 -8.94
C VAL A 35 -2.09 5.91 -9.90
N GLN A 36 -0.82 6.05 -10.27
CA GLN A 36 -0.13 5.08 -11.13
C GLN A 36 -0.11 3.66 -10.55
N PHE A 37 0.06 3.53 -9.24
CA PHE A 37 0.02 2.24 -8.57
C PHE A 37 -1.39 1.63 -8.59
N LEU A 38 -2.42 2.42 -8.28
CA LEU A 38 -3.82 2.02 -8.40
C LEU A 38 -4.18 1.58 -9.82
N GLU A 39 -3.84 2.38 -10.83
CA GLU A 39 -4.09 2.05 -12.24
C GLU A 39 -3.39 0.76 -12.65
N PHE A 40 -2.16 0.54 -12.19
CA PHE A 40 -1.44 -0.70 -12.44
C PHE A 40 -2.14 -1.91 -11.82
N LEU A 41 -2.64 -1.80 -10.59
CA LEU A 41 -3.37 -2.88 -9.96
C LEU A 41 -4.72 -3.13 -10.67
N SER A 42 -5.45 -2.07 -10.99
CA SER A 42 -6.76 -2.13 -11.65
C SER A 42 -6.68 -2.76 -13.05
N ARG A 43 -5.71 -2.36 -13.88
CA ARG A 43 -5.57 -2.90 -15.25
C ARG A 43 -5.10 -4.36 -15.29
N ASN A 44 -4.53 -4.86 -14.20
CA ASN A 44 -4.01 -6.23 -14.08
C ASN A 44 -4.88 -7.08 -13.14
N GLU A 45 -6.19 -6.82 -13.07
CA GLU A 45 -7.10 -7.54 -12.17
C GLU A 45 -7.16 -9.05 -12.45
N GLU A 46 -6.92 -9.48 -13.69
CA GLU A 46 -6.74 -10.91 -14.04
C GLU A 46 -5.60 -11.60 -13.27
N SER A 47 -4.63 -10.81 -12.79
CA SER A 47 -3.49 -11.25 -11.99
C SER A 47 -3.61 -10.85 -10.51
N ARG A 48 -4.82 -10.51 -10.04
CA ARG A 48 -5.10 -10.11 -8.66
C ARG A 48 -4.48 -11.05 -7.63
N GLN A 49 -4.61 -12.37 -7.79
CA GLN A 49 -4.05 -13.32 -6.81
C GLN A 49 -2.52 -13.19 -6.67
N GLN A 50 -1.82 -12.99 -7.78
CA GLN A 50 -0.37 -12.76 -7.78
C GLN A 50 -0.03 -11.42 -7.12
N LEU A 51 -0.75 -10.35 -7.47
CA LEU A 51 -0.54 -9.01 -6.92
C LEU A 51 -0.84 -8.94 -5.41
N VAL A 52 -1.95 -9.56 -4.98
CA VAL A 52 -2.28 -9.74 -3.56
C VAL A 52 -1.13 -10.42 -2.84
N ALA A 53 -0.61 -11.54 -3.37
CA ALA A 53 0.53 -12.23 -2.75
C ALA A 53 1.76 -11.32 -2.59
N ARG A 54 2.06 -10.46 -3.57
CA ARG A 54 3.17 -9.48 -3.49
C ARG A 54 2.92 -8.41 -2.43
N ILE A 55 1.71 -7.87 -2.36
CA ILE A 55 1.32 -6.88 -1.35
C ILE A 55 1.41 -7.50 0.04
N LEU A 56 0.84 -8.69 0.25
CA LEU A 56 0.91 -9.39 1.53
C LEU A 56 2.35 -9.71 1.96
N GLN A 57 3.22 -10.10 1.03
CA GLN A 57 4.64 -10.30 1.31
C GLN A 57 5.32 -9.00 1.76
N THR A 58 4.96 -7.87 1.16
CA THR A 58 5.44 -6.55 1.57
C THR A 58 4.95 -6.21 2.96
N MET A 59 3.65 -6.38 3.22
CA MET A 59 3.02 -6.13 4.52
C MET A 59 3.67 -6.94 5.65
N LYS A 60 4.00 -8.22 5.41
CA LYS A 60 4.71 -9.06 6.39
C LYS A 60 6.11 -8.52 6.76
N LYS A 61 6.83 -7.91 5.81
CA LYS A 61 8.17 -7.35 6.06
C LYS A 61 8.15 -6.16 7.03
N TYR A 62 7.00 -5.51 7.22
CA TYR A 62 6.89 -4.43 8.21
C TYR A 62 7.06 -4.91 9.65
N ARG A 63 6.74 -6.18 9.95
CA ARG A 63 6.97 -6.79 11.27
C ARG A 63 8.45 -6.70 11.68
N THR A 64 9.34 -6.86 10.71
CA THR A 64 10.80 -6.87 10.89
C THR A 64 11.45 -5.62 10.30
N ALA A 65 10.71 -4.52 10.09
CA ALA A 65 11.23 -3.34 9.40
C ALA A 65 12.49 -2.74 10.07
N ARG A 66 12.68 -2.95 11.39
CA ARG A 66 13.92 -2.58 12.09
C ARG A 66 15.15 -3.39 11.64
N GLU A 67 14.94 -4.62 11.19
CA GLU A 67 15.98 -5.55 10.71
C GLU A 67 16.19 -5.43 9.20
N VAL A 68 15.11 -5.13 8.48
CA VAL A 68 15.12 -4.89 7.04
C VAL A 68 15.64 -3.46 6.81
N LYS A 69 16.95 -3.31 6.64
CA LYS A 69 17.60 -2.06 6.17
C LYS A 69 17.11 -1.57 4.78
N GLY A 70 16.07 -2.18 4.23
CA GLY A 70 15.46 -1.85 2.95
C GLY A 70 14.24 -0.95 3.14
N ARG A 71 14.10 0.02 2.24
CA ARG A 71 12.89 0.85 2.16
C ARG A 71 11.76 -0.02 1.59
N LEU A 72 10.64 -0.10 2.30
CA LEU A 72 9.45 -0.87 1.90
C LEU A 72 8.50 0.01 1.08
N LEU A 73 7.71 -0.61 0.19
CA LEU A 73 6.61 0.06 -0.54
C LEU A 73 5.75 0.82 0.47
N PRO A 74 5.56 2.14 0.37
CA PRO A 74 4.86 2.94 1.37
C PRO A 74 3.46 2.42 1.70
N GLY A 75 3.13 2.42 2.99
CA GLY A 75 1.83 1.98 3.48
C GLY A 75 0.65 2.78 2.93
N THR A 76 0.86 4.08 2.78
CA THR A 76 -0.11 5.03 2.22
C THR A 76 -0.47 4.71 0.78
N ALA A 77 0.48 4.22 -0.03
CA ALA A 77 0.19 3.79 -1.40
C ALA A 77 -0.72 2.57 -1.44
N ILE A 78 -0.53 1.63 -0.49
CA ILE A 78 -1.39 0.46 -0.35
C ILE A 78 -2.78 0.89 0.14
N ALA A 79 -2.85 1.73 1.17
CA ALA A 79 -4.11 2.27 1.71
C ALA A 79 -4.93 2.99 0.63
N TYR A 80 -4.29 3.90 -0.12
CA TYR A 80 -4.91 4.61 -1.24
C TYR A 80 -5.51 3.65 -2.27
N ALA A 81 -4.72 2.66 -2.73
CA ALA A 81 -5.19 1.70 -3.72
C ALA A 81 -6.34 0.82 -3.17
N MET A 82 -6.29 0.45 -1.90
CA MET A 82 -7.30 -0.40 -1.28
C MET A 82 -8.60 0.34 -0.94
N HIS A 83 -8.53 1.67 -0.75
CA HIS A 83 -9.73 2.49 -0.65
C HIS A 83 -10.61 2.31 -1.90
N GLU A 84 -10.00 2.35 -3.08
CA GLU A 84 -10.69 2.20 -4.36
C GLU A 84 -10.99 0.74 -4.72
N LEU A 85 -10.00 -0.15 -4.60
CA LEU A 85 -10.12 -1.53 -5.09
C LEU A 85 -10.88 -2.47 -4.16
N ARG A 86 -10.93 -2.16 -2.86
CA ARG A 86 -11.65 -2.93 -1.83
C ARG A 86 -11.33 -4.45 -1.89
N TRP A 87 -10.06 -4.85 -2.04
CA TRP A 87 -9.68 -6.27 -2.11
C TRP A 87 -9.73 -6.96 -0.72
N PRO A 88 -10.76 -7.77 -0.39
CA PRO A 88 -10.92 -8.38 0.93
C PRO A 88 -9.70 -9.15 1.45
N GLU A 89 -8.91 -9.78 0.58
CA GLU A 89 -7.72 -10.54 0.99
C GLU A 89 -6.69 -9.66 1.71
N ILE A 90 -6.61 -8.38 1.33
CA ILE A 90 -5.72 -7.41 1.94
C ILE A 90 -6.31 -6.91 3.27
N TYR A 91 -7.63 -6.67 3.31
CA TYR A 91 -8.33 -6.31 4.53
C TYR A 91 -8.25 -7.40 5.60
N ASP A 92 -8.61 -8.63 5.26
CA ASP A 92 -8.61 -9.78 6.17
C ASP A 92 -7.22 -10.02 6.75
N PHE A 93 -6.19 -9.87 5.91
CA PHE A 93 -4.81 -9.94 6.37
C PHE A 93 -4.50 -8.80 7.35
N ALA A 94 -4.79 -7.54 7.00
CA ALA A 94 -4.54 -6.41 7.88
C ALA A 94 -5.28 -6.54 9.22
N GLU A 95 -6.52 -7.01 9.22
CA GLU A 95 -7.31 -7.26 10.42
C GLU A 95 -6.69 -8.35 11.29
N ALA A 96 -6.28 -9.47 10.69
CA ALA A 96 -5.59 -10.55 11.40
C ALA A 96 -4.26 -10.08 12.01
N GLU A 97 -3.43 -9.39 11.22
CA GLU A 97 -2.17 -8.80 11.68
C GLU A 97 -2.39 -7.82 12.84
N ASN A 98 -3.36 -6.92 12.68
CA ASN A 98 -3.67 -5.91 13.68
C ASN A 98 -4.12 -6.58 14.97
N ARG A 99 -4.97 -7.61 14.92
CA ARG A 99 -5.40 -8.36 16.12
C ARG A 99 -4.26 -9.10 16.82
N GLU A 100 -3.38 -9.75 16.06
CA GLU A 100 -2.32 -10.61 16.62
C GLU A 100 -1.15 -9.79 17.21
N TYR A 101 -0.81 -8.65 16.60
CA TYR A 101 0.39 -7.86 16.95
C TYR A 101 0.08 -6.45 17.44
N TYR A 102 -1.16 -6.15 17.86
CA TYR A 102 -1.57 -4.81 18.29
C TYR A 102 -0.67 -4.26 19.41
N VAL A 103 0.14 -3.24 19.09
CA VAL A 103 0.84 -2.43 20.10
C VAL A 103 0.16 -1.07 20.15
N LYS A 104 -0.74 -0.89 21.13
CA LYS A 104 -1.58 0.30 21.37
C LYS A 104 -0.88 1.68 21.37
N ARG A 105 0.45 1.71 21.38
CA ARG A 105 1.28 2.94 21.39
C ARG A 105 1.82 3.34 20.02
N MET A 106 1.67 2.49 19.01
CA MET A 106 1.97 2.80 17.61
C MET A 106 0.68 2.54 16.86
N GLU A 107 0.08 3.60 16.31
CA GLU A 107 -0.88 3.47 15.22
C GLU A 107 -0.13 2.77 14.08
N THR A 108 -0.27 1.44 14.04
CA THR A 108 0.51 0.63 13.12
C THR A 108 -0.09 0.76 11.74
N LEU A 109 0.74 0.63 10.71
CA LEU A 109 0.35 0.54 9.30
C LEU A 109 -0.96 -0.23 9.05
N MET A 110 -1.20 -1.30 9.81
CA MET A 110 -2.39 -2.13 9.66
C MET A 110 -3.67 -1.39 10.03
N SER A 111 -3.65 -0.51 11.04
CA SER A 111 -4.80 0.34 11.39
C SER A 111 -5.14 1.27 10.24
N ASN A 112 -4.18 2.04 9.74
CA ASN A 112 -4.40 2.97 8.62
C ASN A 112 -4.91 2.24 7.36
N LEU A 113 -4.42 1.02 7.13
CA LEU A 113 -4.91 0.21 6.02
C LEU A 113 -6.35 -0.25 6.23
N ILE A 114 -6.73 -0.65 7.44
CA ILE A 114 -8.10 -1.02 7.79
C ILE A 114 -9.02 0.20 7.65
N ASP A 115 -8.58 1.37 8.12
CA ASP A 115 -9.35 2.61 8.06
C ASP A 115 -9.58 3.06 6.61
N ALA A 116 -8.63 2.79 5.72
CA ALA A 116 -8.80 3.03 4.29
C ALA A 116 -9.97 2.23 3.67
N TYR A 117 -10.41 1.12 4.28
CA TYR A 117 -11.60 0.39 3.85
C TYR A 117 -12.92 1.07 4.26
N SER A 118 -12.88 2.09 5.11
CA SER A 118 -14.05 2.88 5.47
C SER A 118 -14.51 3.74 4.29
N ASP A 119 -15.82 3.96 4.17
CA ASP A 119 -16.39 4.96 3.26
C ASP A 119 -16.14 6.38 3.79
N ASP A 120 -15.90 6.53 5.09
CA ASP A 120 -15.58 7.80 5.76
C ASP A 120 -14.08 7.91 6.06
N TRP A 121 -13.21 7.32 5.22
CA TRP A 121 -11.77 7.38 5.41
C TRP A 121 -11.29 8.85 5.45
N GLU A 122 -10.86 9.33 6.62
CA GLU A 122 -10.54 10.74 6.84
C GLU A 122 -9.40 11.23 5.93
N ASP A 123 -8.37 10.39 5.72
CA ASP A 123 -7.22 10.75 4.88
C ASP A 123 -7.61 10.94 3.41
N ARG A 124 -8.81 10.50 2.97
CA ARG A 124 -9.28 10.74 1.61
C ARG A 124 -9.25 12.23 1.25
N PHE A 125 -9.44 13.11 2.24
CA PHE A 125 -9.44 14.56 2.05
C PHE A 125 -8.10 15.10 1.54
N PHE A 126 -6.99 14.42 1.82
CA PHE A 126 -5.66 14.82 1.38
C PHE A 126 -5.38 14.51 -0.09
N TYR A 127 -6.29 13.80 -0.78
CA TYR A 127 -6.11 13.39 -2.17
C TYR A 127 -7.10 14.09 -3.09
N GLU A 128 -6.59 14.76 -4.12
CA GLU A 128 -7.41 15.46 -5.12
C GLU A 128 -8.44 14.51 -5.77
N ARG A 129 -8.10 13.22 -5.91
CA ARG A 129 -9.02 12.23 -6.49
C ARG A 129 -10.32 12.03 -5.70
N PHE A 130 -10.33 12.26 -4.39
CA PHE A 130 -11.47 11.95 -3.51
C PHE A 130 -12.21 13.19 -2.98
N GLN A 131 -11.88 14.37 -3.51
CA GLN A 131 -12.58 15.63 -3.27
C GLN A 131 -13.73 15.82 -4.28
#